data_AF-A0AAD1XVG4-F1
#
_entry.id   AF-A0AAD1XVG4-F1
#
_cell.length_a   1.000
_cell.length_b   1.000
_cell.length_c   1.000
_cell.angle_alpha   90.00
_cell.angle_beta   90.00
_cell.angle_gamma   90.00
#
_symmetry.space_group_name_H-M   'P 1'
#
loop_
_entity.id
_entity.type
_entity.pdbx_description
1 polymer ?
#
loop_
_entity_poly.entity_id
_entity_poly.type
_entity_poly.pdbx_seq_one_letter_code
_entity_poly.pdbx_strand_id
1 'polypeptide(L)'
;MDTRFPKDLAQKCVKGGMFYCQHDLHKGYLCESYAIVRAFQVMKNASKFYGTIHLLPVLIFKLKKLRKEPLKVIKGYVKNVAKSCLFLATYMGLLIYGLCIFRRLLGNRPLHVIFAGLWTFPGMFWEAEGRRTEMSHYFLSPFLEGVWMWLKKRGLVADIPNGDVLLFSVTMAIIMYCYQFHQSAIKGTYLSLFKKLWGEV
;
A
#
# COMPACT_ATOMS: atom_id res chain seq x y z
N MET A 1 -22.84 -4.56 -14.25
CA MET A 1 -22.17 -5.12 -13.06
C MET A 1 -22.11 -4.04 -11.99
N ASP A 2 -22.72 -4.23 -10.81
CA ASP A 2 -22.47 -3.30 -9.68
C ASP A 2 -21.06 -3.54 -9.16
N THR A 3 -20.23 -2.53 -9.31
CA THR A 3 -18.81 -2.55 -8.96
C THR A 3 -18.53 -1.66 -7.76
N ARG A 4 -19.50 -1.39 -6.89
CA ARG A 4 -19.24 -0.76 -5.58
C ARG A 4 -18.78 -1.82 -4.59
N PHE A 5 -17.81 -1.52 -3.74
CA PHE A 5 -17.42 -2.45 -2.70
C PHE A 5 -18.60 -2.57 -1.72
N PRO A 6 -19.09 -3.78 -1.41
CA PRO A 6 -20.23 -3.94 -0.52
C PRO A 6 -19.85 -3.42 0.88
N LYS A 7 -20.55 -2.39 1.37
CA LYS A 7 -20.27 -1.79 2.70
C LYS A 7 -20.51 -2.81 3.83
N ASP A 8 -21.47 -3.69 3.62
CA ASP A 8 -21.79 -4.84 4.44
C ASP A 8 -20.63 -5.85 4.53
N LEU A 9 -19.87 -6.03 3.45
CA LEU A 9 -18.70 -6.91 3.44
C LEU A 9 -17.57 -6.35 4.32
N ALA A 10 -17.29 -5.05 4.23
CA ALA A 10 -16.28 -4.41 5.07
C ALA A 10 -16.63 -4.57 6.57
N GLN A 11 -17.89 -4.34 6.93
CA GLN A 11 -18.35 -4.46 8.32
C GLN A 11 -18.32 -5.91 8.82
N LYS A 12 -18.67 -6.89 7.97
CA LYS A 12 -18.52 -8.33 8.27
C LYS A 12 -17.05 -8.69 8.53
N CYS A 13 -16.12 -8.25 7.69
CA CYS A 13 -14.69 -8.52 7.86
C CYS A 13 -14.14 -7.94 9.18
N VAL A 14 -14.50 -6.70 9.54
CA VAL A 14 -14.10 -6.07 10.81
C VAL A 14 -14.61 -6.87 12.02
N LYS A 15 -15.85 -7.35 11.95
CA LYS A 15 -16.43 -8.20 12.99
C LYS A 15 -15.82 -9.61 13.02
N GLY A 16 -14.97 -9.97 12.06
CA GLY A 16 -14.38 -11.32 11.94
C GLY A 16 -15.35 -12.34 11.35
N GLY A 17 -16.42 -11.87 10.72
CA GLY A 17 -17.34 -12.72 9.97
C GLY A 17 -16.66 -13.32 8.75
N MET A 18 -17.00 -14.57 8.45
CA MET A 18 -16.56 -15.22 7.21
C MET A 18 -17.33 -14.62 6.03
N PHE A 19 -16.63 -14.31 4.93
CA PHE A 19 -17.25 -13.87 3.69
C PHE A 19 -17.32 -15.02 2.68
N TYR A 20 -18.35 -15.03 1.84
CA TYR A 20 -18.59 -16.04 0.82
C TYR A 20 -18.36 -15.45 -0.57
N CYS A 21 -17.46 -16.06 -1.35
CA CYS A 21 -17.04 -15.60 -2.68
C CYS A 21 -18.25 -15.38 -3.64
N GLN A 22 -19.19 -16.35 -3.73
CA GLN A 22 -20.39 -16.24 -4.59
C GLN A 22 -21.45 -15.23 -4.12
N HIS A 23 -21.65 -15.06 -2.81
CA HIS A 23 -22.73 -14.24 -2.25
C HIS A 23 -22.26 -12.82 -1.89
N ASP A 24 -21.09 -12.69 -1.28
CA ASP A 24 -20.60 -11.42 -0.74
C ASP A 24 -19.64 -10.72 -1.70
N LEU A 25 -18.82 -11.46 -2.47
CA LEU A 25 -17.77 -10.84 -3.28
C LEU A 25 -18.23 -10.49 -4.70
N HIS A 26 -18.79 -11.45 -5.45
CA HIS A 26 -19.13 -11.25 -6.87
C HIS A 26 -20.55 -11.69 -7.26
N LYS A 27 -21.51 -11.76 -6.32
CA LYS A 27 -22.97 -11.88 -6.52
C LYS A 27 -23.41 -12.47 -7.88
N GLY A 28 -23.12 -13.75 -8.11
CA GLY A 28 -23.56 -14.48 -9.31
C GLY A 28 -22.70 -14.35 -10.58
N TYR A 29 -21.62 -13.57 -10.57
CA TYR A 29 -20.68 -13.47 -11.70
C TYR A 29 -19.50 -14.44 -11.59
N LEU A 30 -18.80 -14.69 -12.70
CA LEU A 30 -17.56 -15.48 -12.72
C LEU A 30 -16.43 -14.74 -12.00
N CYS A 31 -15.66 -15.45 -11.18
CA CYS A 31 -14.56 -14.87 -10.38
C CYS A 31 -13.56 -14.09 -11.23
N GLU A 32 -13.18 -14.63 -12.39
CA GLU A 32 -12.23 -14.04 -13.33
C GLU A 32 -12.77 -12.72 -13.91
N SER A 33 -14.00 -12.77 -14.43
CA SER A 33 -14.66 -11.59 -15.00
C SER A 33 -14.78 -10.46 -13.97
N TYR A 34 -15.09 -10.80 -12.73
CA TYR A 34 -15.21 -9.84 -11.65
C TYR A 34 -13.85 -9.24 -11.26
N ALA A 35 -12.79 -10.07 -11.15
CA ALA A 35 -11.44 -9.60 -10.87
C ALA A 35 -10.94 -8.64 -11.96
N ILE A 36 -11.20 -8.94 -13.23
CA ILE A 36 -10.82 -8.10 -14.37
C ILE A 36 -11.57 -6.76 -14.33
N VAL A 37 -12.90 -6.79 -14.23
CA VAL A 37 -13.72 -5.58 -14.17
C VAL A 37 -13.31 -4.68 -13.00
N ARG A 38 -12.98 -5.28 -11.85
CA ARG A 38 -12.47 -4.57 -10.68
C ARG A 38 -11.08 -3.97 -10.93
N ALA A 39 -10.16 -4.72 -11.53
CA ALA A 39 -8.84 -4.21 -11.88
C ALA A 39 -8.94 -2.97 -12.80
N PHE A 40 -9.80 -3.01 -13.82
CA PHE A 40 -10.02 -1.86 -14.71
C PHE A 40 -10.65 -0.66 -14.00
N GLN A 41 -11.61 -0.88 -13.13
CA GLN A 41 -12.23 0.20 -12.36
C GLN A 41 -11.22 0.85 -11.40
N VAL A 42 -10.43 0.03 -10.70
CA VAL A 42 -9.36 0.52 -9.82
C VAL A 42 -8.33 1.29 -10.63
N MET A 43 -7.92 0.78 -11.80
CA MET A 43 -7.01 1.49 -12.71
C MET A 43 -7.53 2.88 -13.09
N LYS A 44 -8.82 2.99 -13.46
CA LYS A 44 -9.47 4.27 -13.79
C LYS A 44 -9.44 5.23 -12.61
N ASN A 45 -9.76 4.76 -11.41
CA ASN A 45 -9.75 5.61 -10.20
C ASN A 45 -8.32 6.00 -9.79
N ALA A 46 -7.39 5.05 -9.87
CA ALA A 46 -5.98 5.22 -9.58
C ALA A 46 -5.35 6.29 -10.47
N SER A 47 -5.70 6.31 -11.77
CA SER A 47 -5.13 7.28 -12.71
C SER A 47 -5.32 8.74 -12.28
N LYS A 48 -6.46 9.07 -11.65
CA LYS A 48 -6.76 10.42 -11.13
C LYS A 48 -5.85 10.80 -9.96
N PHE A 49 -5.68 9.87 -9.03
CA PHE A 49 -4.90 10.09 -7.82
C PHE A 49 -3.38 10.04 -8.09
N TYR A 50 -2.91 8.98 -8.74
CA TYR A 50 -1.50 8.80 -9.07
C TYR A 50 -1.01 9.81 -10.10
N GLY A 51 -1.88 10.26 -11.02
CA GLY A 51 -1.54 11.38 -11.90
C GLY A 51 -1.15 12.61 -11.08
N THR A 52 -1.97 12.97 -10.10
CA THR A 52 -1.72 14.12 -9.21
C THR A 52 -0.44 13.94 -8.39
N ILE A 53 -0.22 12.77 -7.78
CA ILE A 53 0.98 12.50 -6.98
C ILE A 53 2.25 12.56 -7.82
N HIS A 54 2.27 11.97 -9.03
CA HIS A 54 3.45 11.99 -9.88
C HIS A 54 3.69 13.34 -10.54
N LEU A 55 2.65 14.16 -10.68
CA LEU A 55 2.76 15.52 -11.21
C LEU A 55 3.45 16.44 -10.21
N LEU A 56 3.18 16.27 -8.91
CA LEU A 56 3.70 17.17 -7.87
C LEU A 56 5.25 17.24 -7.84
N PRO A 57 6.02 16.13 -7.83
CA PRO A 57 7.48 16.21 -7.91
C PRO A 57 7.99 16.81 -9.23
N VAL A 58 7.26 16.64 -10.33
CA VAL A 58 7.62 17.25 -11.62
C VAL A 58 7.47 18.77 -11.53
N LEU A 59 6.39 19.24 -10.92
CA LEU A 59 6.17 20.67 -10.66
C LEU A 59 7.16 21.23 -9.65
N ILE A 60 7.47 20.56 -8.55
CA ILE A 60 8.37 21.12 -7.53
C ILE A 60 9.83 21.11 -7.99
N PHE A 61 10.32 19.96 -8.49
CA PHE A 61 11.76 19.75 -8.67
C PHE A 61 12.21 19.86 -10.13
N LYS A 62 11.29 19.82 -11.11
CA LYS A 62 11.65 19.72 -12.54
C LYS A 62 11.11 20.84 -13.42
N LEU A 63 10.56 21.94 -12.88
CA LEU A 63 10.07 23.11 -13.63
C LEU A 63 11.06 23.61 -14.70
N LYS A 64 12.34 23.83 -14.32
CA LYS A 64 13.37 24.31 -15.26
C LYS A 64 13.63 23.33 -16.40
N LYS A 65 13.57 22.02 -16.11
CA LYS A 65 13.76 20.95 -17.11
C LYS A 65 12.53 20.76 -17.98
N LEU A 66 11.34 20.94 -17.43
CA LEU A 66 10.06 20.93 -18.14
C LEU A 66 10.02 22.03 -19.22
N ARG A 67 10.58 23.21 -18.93
CA ARG A 67 10.66 24.31 -19.89
C ARG A 67 11.64 24.06 -21.04
N LYS A 68 12.73 23.31 -20.79
CA LYS A 68 13.77 23.03 -21.80
C LYS A 68 13.44 21.79 -22.65
N GLU A 69 12.89 20.73 -22.05
CA GLU A 69 12.63 19.45 -22.72
C GLU A 69 11.24 18.88 -22.36
N PRO A 70 10.13 19.50 -22.80
CA PRO A 70 8.78 19.15 -22.36
C PRO A 70 8.40 17.71 -22.72
N LEU A 71 8.69 17.25 -23.94
CA LEU A 71 8.32 15.92 -24.42
C LEU A 71 8.96 14.78 -23.62
N LYS A 72 10.24 14.92 -23.25
CA LYS A 72 10.95 13.90 -22.46
C LYS A 72 10.39 13.81 -21.04
N VAL A 73 10.07 14.94 -20.44
CA VAL A 73 9.50 15.00 -19.08
C VAL A 73 8.07 14.43 -19.07
N ILE A 74 7.23 14.79 -20.04
CA ILE A 74 5.85 14.28 -20.16
C ILE A 74 5.85 12.77 -20.41
N LYS A 75 6.69 12.27 -21.34
CA LYS A 75 6.81 10.83 -21.61
C LYS A 75 7.23 10.05 -20.36
N GLY A 76 8.19 10.59 -19.61
CA GLY A 76 8.62 10.01 -18.32
C GLY A 76 7.49 9.99 -17.29
N TYR A 77 6.75 11.09 -17.16
CA TYR A 77 5.58 11.19 -16.29
C TYR A 77 4.51 10.15 -16.66
N VAL A 78 4.08 10.10 -17.92
CA VAL A 78 3.06 9.15 -18.39
C VAL A 78 3.51 7.71 -18.15
N LYS A 79 4.78 7.38 -18.43
CA LYS A 79 5.34 6.06 -18.16
C LYS A 79 5.28 5.70 -16.67
N ASN A 80 5.60 6.65 -15.78
CA ASN A 80 5.57 6.42 -14.33
C ASN A 80 4.15 6.24 -13.80
N VAL A 81 3.20 7.05 -14.27
CA VAL A 81 1.78 6.93 -13.92
C VAL A 81 1.20 5.62 -14.43
N ALA A 82 1.49 5.24 -15.69
CA ALA A 82 1.04 3.98 -16.27
C ALA A 82 1.55 2.79 -15.46
N LYS A 83 2.84 2.78 -15.07
CA LYS A 83 3.40 1.75 -14.19
C LYS A 83 2.68 1.67 -12.83
N SER A 84 2.39 2.82 -12.19
CA SER A 84 1.62 2.83 -10.93
C SER A 84 0.22 2.24 -11.10
N CYS A 85 -0.46 2.61 -12.19
CA CYS A 85 -1.81 2.16 -12.47
C CYS A 85 -1.84 0.66 -12.76
N LEU A 86 -0.86 0.16 -13.53
CA LEU A 86 -0.70 -1.28 -13.82
C LEU A 86 -0.36 -2.08 -12.56
N PHE A 87 0.53 -1.57 -11.71
CA PHE A 87 0.83 -2.17 -10.41
C PHE A 87 -0.45 -2.34 -9.58
N LEU A 88 -1.20 -1.26 -9.36
CA LEU A 88 -2.39 -1.30 -8.50
C LEU A 88 -3.53 -2.13 -9.10
N ALA A 89 -3.72 -2.07 -10.43
CA ALA A 89 -4.71 -2.89 -11.12
C ALA A 89 -4.40 -4.39 -11.00
N THR A 90 -3.13 -4.76 -11.24
CA THR A 90 -2.67 -6.15 -11.12
C THR A 90 -2.78 -6.63 -9.68
N TYR A 91 -2.34 -5.82 -8.71
CA TYR A 91 -2.45 -6.12 -7.28
C TYR A 91 -3.90 -6.44 -6.88
N MET A 92 -4.85 -5.58 -7.26
CA MET A 92 -6.26 -5.79 -6.93
C MET A 92 -6.88 -6.99 -7.66
N GLY A 93 -6.55 -7.19 -8.93
CA GLY A 93 -6.99 -8.36 -9.68
C GLY A 93 -6.51 -9.66 -9.05
N LEU A 94 -5.22 -9.74 -8.73
CA LEU A 94 -4.61 -10.88 -8.05
C LEU A 94 -5.20 -11.12 -6.66
N LEU A 95 -5.49 -10.06 -5.90
CA LEU A 95 -6.09 -10.19 -4.58
C LEU A 95 -7.49 -10.81 -4.65
N ILE A 96 -8.37 -10.27 -5.50
CA ILE A 96 -9.75 -10.75 -5.64
C ILE A 96 -9.76 -12.19 -6.15
N TYR A 97 -8.97 -12.48 -7.18
CA TYR A 97 -8.84 -13.83 -7.70
C TYR A 97 -8.24 -14.80 -6.66
N GLY A 98 -7.21 -14.35 -5.95
CA GLY A 98 -6.55 -15.04 -4.85
C GLY A 98 -7.53 -15.44 -3.75
N LEU A 99 -8.36 -14.50 -3.27
CA LEU A 99 -9.34 -14.78 -2.22
C LEU A 99 -10.31 -15.90 -2.60
N CYS A 100 -10.68 -16.01 -3.87
CA CYS A 100 -11.56 -17.08 -4.35
C CYS A 100 -10.81 -18.40 -4.59
N ILE A 101 -9.61 -18.39 -5.16
CA ILE A 101 -8.84 -19.62 -5.41
C ILE A 101 -8.37 -20.28 -4.11
N PHE A 102 -7.79 -19.51 -3.19
CA PHE A 102 -7.32 -20.05 -1.91
C PHE A 102 -8.47 -20.47 -1.00
N ARG A 103 -9.64 -19.84 -1.11
CA ARG A 103 -10.85 -20.34 -0.45
C ARG A 103 -11.27 -21.70 -0.99
N ARG A 104 -11.19 -21.92 -2.31
CA ARG A 104 -11.50 -23.24 -2.91
C ARG A 104 -10.51 -24.30 -2.44
N LEU A 105 -9.22 -23.95 -2.30
CA LEU A 105 -8.16 -24.89 -1.90
C LEU A 105 -8.10 -25.15 -0.39
N LEU A 106 -8.25 -24.13 0.44
CA LEU A 106 -8.02 -24.20 1.90
C LEU A 106 -9.32 -24.14 2.72
N GLY A 107 -10.47 -24.04 2.06
CA GLY A 107 -11.78 -23.87 2.69
C GLY A 107 -11.93 -22.52 3.40
N ASN A 108 -12.86 -22.45 4.36
CA ASN A 108 -13.18 -21.22 5.10
C ASN A 108 -12.21 -20.88 6.24
N ARG A 109 -10.98 -21.42 6.24
CA ARG A 109 -10.00 -21.16 7.30
C ARG A 109 -9.38 -19.77 7.12
N PRO A 110 -8.99 -19.04 8.17
CA PRO A 110 -8.38 -17.70 8.04
C PRO A 110 -7.11 -17.68 7.19
N LEU A 111 -6.43 -18.83 7.06
CA LEU A 111 -5.26 -19.02 6.20
C LEU A 111 -5.51 -18.63 4.74
N HIS A 112 -6.71 -18.83 4.19
CA HIS A 112 -6.97 -18.48 2.78
C HIS A 112 -6.76 -16.99 2.49
N VAL A 113 -7.05 -16.11 3.45
CA VAL A 113 -6.85 -14.66 3.32
C VAL A 113 -5.36 -14.32 3.31
N ILE A 114 -4.57 -15.01 4.15
CA ILE A 114 -3.12 -14.84 4.22
C ILE A 114 -2.48 -15.26 2.89
N PHE A 115 -2.82 -16.45 2.39
CA PHE A 115 -2.29 -16.93 1.10
C PHE A 115 -2.76 -16.06 -0.08
N ALA A 116 -4.00 -15.57 -0.07
CA ALA A 116 -4.48 -14.62 -1.07
C ALA A 116 -3.69 -13.30 -1.03
N GLY A 117 -3.31 -12.83 0.16
CA GLY A 117 -2.43 -11.67 0.33
C GLY A 117 -1.03 -11.93 -0.25
N LEU A 118 -0.42 -13.06 0.09
CA LEU A 118 0.90 -13.46 -0.45
C LEU A 118 0.88 -13.61 -1.98
N TRP A 119 -0.24 -14.08 -2.54
CA TRP A 119 -0.44 -14.21 -3.98
C TRP A 119 -0.42 -12.89 -4.75
N THR A 120 -0.60 -11.76 -4.07
CA THR A 120 -0.50 -10.44 -4.72
C THR A 120 0.94 -10.01 -5.04
N PHE A 121 1.94 -10.71 -4.48
CA PHE A 121 3.36 -10.36 -4.61
C PHE A 121 3.84 -10.14 -6.05
N PRO A 122 3.44 -10.93 -7.07
CA PRO A 122 3.84 -10.69 -8.45
C PRO A 122 3.42 -9.33 -9.00
N GLY A 123 2.36 -8.71 -8.44
CA GLY A 123 1.97 -7.35 -8.79
C GLY A 123 3.10 -6.35 -8.61
N MET A 124 3.97 -6.57 -7.62
CA MET A 124 5.09 -5.68 -7.26
C MET A 124 6.18 -5.59 -8.34
N PHE A 125 6.25 -6.54 -9.28
CA PHE A 125 7.23 -6.48 -10.37
C PHE A 125 6.96 -5.36 -11.39
N TRP A 126 5.72 -4.86 -11.48
CA TRP A 126 5.38 -3.71 -12.34
C TRP A 126 6.00 -2.41 -11.84
N GLU A 127 6.37 -2.37 -10.56
CA GLU A 127 6.91 -1.20 -9.89
C GLU A 127 8.39 -0.99 -10.17
N ALA A 128 8.87 0.25 -10.19
CA ALA A 128 10.30 0.55 -10.28
C ALA A 128 11.03 0.17 -8.99
N GLU A 129 12.24 -0.40 -9.10
CA GLU A 129 13.00 -0.97 -7.98
C GLU A 129 13.19 -0.01 -6.80
N GLY A 130 13.60 1.25 -7.05
CA GLY A 130 13.73 2.25 -5.99
C GLY A 130 12.41 2.60 -5.29
N ARG A 131 11.28 2.50 -5.99
CA ARG A 131 9.95 2.72 -5.40
C ARG A 131 9.45 1.50 -4.63
N ARG A 132 9.90 0.28 -4.98
CA ARG A 132 9.52 -0.96 -4.28
C ARG A 132 9.92 -0.90 -2.81
N THR A 133 11.17 -0.54 -2.51
CA THR A 133 11.66 -0.45 -1.14
C THR A 133 10.90 0.61 -0.34
N GLU A 134 10.69 1.80 -0.92
CA GLU A 134 9.92 2.86 -0.26
C GLU A 134 8.46 2.43 0.02
N MET A 135 7.83 1.76 -0.94
CA MET A 135 6.46 1.24 -0.79
C MET A 135 6.38 0.10 0.24
N SER A 136 7.36 -0.80 0.29
CA SER A 136 7.41 -1.87 1.29
C SER A 136 7.40 -1.33 2.72
N HIS A 137 8.21 -0.31 2.99
CA HIS A 137 8.23 0.34 4.31
C HIS A 137 6.90 1.05 4.59
N TYR A 138 6.28 1.64 3.57
CA TYR A 138 4.94 2.24 3.69
C TYR A 138 3.86 1.23 4.06
N PHE A 139 3.90 0.03 3.48
CA PHE A 139 2.94 -1.04 3.78
C PHE A 139 3.23 -1.77 5.08
N LEU A 140 4.49 -1.78 5.54
CA LEU A 140 4.90 -2.44 6.77
C LEU A 140 4.15 -1.87 7.99
N SER A 141 4.01 -0.55 8.09
CA SER A 141 3.38 0.08 9.26
C SER A 141 1.88 -0.29 9.40
N PRO A 142 1.02 -0.12 8.38
CA PRO A 142 -0.38 -0.59 8.45
C PRO A 142 -0.51 -2.10 8.63
N PHE A 143 0.44 -2.88 8.10
CA PHE A 143 0.46 -4.32 8.31
C PHE A 143 0.71 -4.67 9.78
N LEU A 144 1.73 -4.06 10.41
CA LEU A 144 2.03 -4.25 11.83
C LEU A 144 0.88 -3.81 12.72
N GLU A 145 0.22 -2.69 12.39
CA GLU A 145 -0.99 -2.23 13.07
C GLU A 145 -2.12 -3.26 12.97
N GLY A 146 -2.37 -3.77 11.76
CA GLY A 146 -3.37 -4.83 11.54
C GLY A 146 -3.07 -6.12 12.32
N VAL A 147 -1.80 -6.52 12.38
CA VAL A 147 -1.35 -7.67 13.18
C VAL A 147 -1.57 -7.40 14.68
N TRP A 148 -1.22 -6.21 15.17
CA TRP A 148 -1.44 -5.83 16.57
C TRP A 148 -2.92 -5.87 16.94
N MET A 149 -3.79 -5.28 16.11
CA MET A 149 -5.25 -5.32 16.31
C MET A 149 -5.78 -6.76 16.30
N TRP A 150 -5.27 -7.61 15.40
CA TRP A 150 -5.66 -9.01 15.32
C TRP A 150 -5.24 -9.81 16.56
N LEU A 151 -4.03 -9.58 17.07
CA LEU A 151 -3.54 -10.17 18.32
C LEU A 151 -4.35 -9.69 19.52
N LYS A 152 -4.66 -8.39 19.59
CA LYS A 152 -5.46 -7.78 20.66
C LYS A 152 -6.86 -8.38 20.71
N LYS A 153 -7.50 -8.57 19.55
CA LYS A 153 -8.82 -9.21 19.44
C LYS A 153 -8.82 -10.66 19.95
N ARG A 154 -7.68 -11.34 19.90
CA ARG A 154 -7.50 -12.72 20.40
C ARG A 154 -7.07 -12.77 21.87
N GLY A 155 -6.90 -11.63 22.53
CA GLY A 155 -6.39 -11.56 23.90
C GLY A 155 -4.93 -12.01 24.04
N LEU A 156 -4.16 -12.02 22.95
CA LEU A 156 -2.76 -12.46 22.95
C LEU A 156 -1.77 -11.35 23.31
N VAL A 157 -2.19 -10.09 23.20
CA VAL A 157 -1.41 -8.92 23.61
C VAL A 157 -2.25 -8.04 24.53
N ALA A 158 -1.60 -7.43 25.51
CA ALA A 158 -2.25 -6.50 26.42
C ALA A 158 -2.50 -5.15 25.73
N ASP A 159 -3.58 -4.48 26.13
CA ASP A 159 -3.81 -3.11 25.74
C ASP A 159 -2.94 -2.18 26.58
N ILE A 160 -1.99 -1.50 25.94
CA ILE A 160 -1.09 -0.57 26.62
C ILE A 160 -1.70 0.84 26.53
N PRO A 161 -2.09 1.47 27.65
CA PRO A 161 -2.60 2.83 27.62
C PRO A 161 -1.55 3.78 27.05
N ASN A 162 -1.94 4.58 26.05
CA ASN A 162 -1.04 5.50 25.33
C ASN A 162 0.18 4.81 24.67
N GLY A 163 0.05 3.56 24.25
CA GLY A 163 1.13 2.81 23.60
C GLY A 163 1.63 3.45 22.29
N ASP A 164 0.78 4.20 21.60
CA ASP A 164 1.11 5.04 20.45
C ASP A 164 2.09 6.17 20.81
N VAL A 165 1.86 6.85 21.94
CA VAL A 165 2.76 7.89 22.45
C VAL A 165 4.12 7.31 22.83
N LEU A 166 4.12 6.13 23.48
CA LEU A 166 5.36 5.43 23.82
C LEU A 166 6.14 5.02 22.56
N LEU A 167 5.46 4.42 21.58
CA LEU A 167 6.07 4.01 20.31
C LEU A 167 6.66 5.22 19.56
N PHE A 168 5.93 6.33 19.52
CA PHE A 168 6.40 7.58 18.93
C PHE A 168 7.64 8.10 19.65
N SER A 169 7.61 8.15 20.98
CA SER A 169 8.71 8.66 21.80
C SER A 169 9.99 7.82 21.63
N VAL A 170 9.86 6.49 21.63
CA VAL A 170 10.99 5.58 21.40
C VAL A 170 11.54 5.72 19.99
N THR A 171 10.66 5.78 18.98
CA THR A 171 11.08 5.95 17.58
C THR A 171 11.82 7.28 17.39
N MET A 172 11.31 8.37 17.96
CA MET A 172 11.95 9.68 17.90
C MET A 172 13.29 9.67 18.64
N ALA A 173 13.38 9.05 19.82
CA ALA A 173 14.63 8.90 20.55
C ALA A 173 15.70 8.16 19.73
N ILE A 174 15.33 7.09 19.03
CA ILE A 174 16.23 6.36 18.14
C ILE A 174 16.68 7.24 16.97
N ILE A 175 15.76 7.97 16.32
CA ILE A 175 16.10 8.87 15.21
C ILE A 175 17.10 9.94 15.66
N MET A 176 16.86 10.56 16.81
CA MET A 176 17.74 11.60 17.35
C MET A 176 19.09 11.03 17.80
N TYR A 177 19.12 9.84 18.40
CA TYR A 177 20.35 9.13 18.72
C TYR A 177 21.19 8.86 17.46
N CYS A 178 20.57 8.33 16.39
CA CYS A 178 21.24 8.15 15.12
C CYS A 178 21.70 9.47 14.51
N TYR A 179 20.93 10.56 14.65
CA TYR A 179 21.32 11.87 14.16
C TYR A 179 22.56 12.43 14.87
N GLN A 180 22.69 12.19 16.17
CA GLN A 180 23.81 12.70 16.97
C GLN A 180 25.07 11.85 16.85
N PHE A 181 24.95 10.52 16.86
CA PHE A 181 26.10 9.61 16.95
C PHE A 181 26.42 8.87 15.64
N HIS A 182 25.44 8.71 14.73
CA HIS A 182 25.56 7.86 13.54
C HIS A 182 24.90 8.47 12.29
N GLN A 183 25.30 9.69 11.90
CA GLN A 183 24.73 10.41 10.75
C GLN A 183 24.78 9.62 9.44
N SER A 184 25.74 8.71 9.27
CA SER A 184 25.88 7.84 8.09
C SER A 184 24.74 6.83 7.94
N ALA A 185 24.00 6.52 9.02
CA ALA A 185 22.83 5.64 8.97
C ALA A 185 21.59 6.33 8.37
N ILE A 186 21.57 7.66 8.31
CA ILE A 186 20.44 8.45 7.82
C ILE A 186 20.63 8.76 6.33
N LYS A 187 19.61 8.48 5.50
CA LYS A 187 19.62 8.82 4.07
C LYS A 187 19.91 10.32 3.90
N GLY A 188 20.86 10.65 3.03
CA GLY A 188 21.39 12.03 2.89
C GLY A 188 20.32 13.11 2.66
N THR A 189 19.21 12.79 2.00
CA THR A 189 18.07 13.71 1.84
C THR A 189 17.43 14.07 3.18
N TYR A 190 17.24 13.11 4.08
CA TYR A 190 16.69 13.37 5.42
C TYR A 190 17.73 14.07 6.30
N LEU A 191 19.00 13.67 6.21
CA LEU A 191 20.08 14.33 6.95
C LEU A 191 20.19 15.82 6.61
N SER A 192 20.08 16.18 5.33
CA SER A 192 20.07 17.59 4.89
C SER A 192 18.90 18.38 5.48
N LEU A 193 17.72 17.76 5.60
CA LEU A 193 16.56 18.38 6.23
C LEU A 193 16.76 18.52 7.74
N PHE A 194 17.32 17.51 8.41
CA PHE A 194 17.59 17.52 9.84
C PHE A 194 18.60 18.59 10.22
N LYS A 195 19.69 18.71 9.47
CA LYS A 195 20.67 19.80 9.62
C LYS A 195 20.05 21.17 9.42
N LYS A 196 19.07 21.30 8.53
CA LYS A 196 18.36 22.57 8.31
C LYS A 196 17.39 22.92 9.43
N LEU A 197 16.74 21.93 10.04
CA LEU A 197 15.74 22.13 11.09
C LEU A 197 16.36 22.27 12.48
N TRP A 198 17.34 21.42 12.80
CA TRP A 198 17.93 21.30 14.14
C TRP A 198 19.36 21.85 14.23
N GLY A 199 19.95 22.28 13.10
CA GLY A 199 21.34 22.74 13.06
C GLY A 199 22.33 21.59 12.91
N GLU A 200 23.57 21.92 12.53
CA GLU A 200 24.64 20.92 12.50
C GLU A 200 25.04 20.56 13.94
N VAL A 201 25.05 19.25 14.20
CA VAL A 201 25.47 18.65 15.48
C VAL A 201 26.84 18.02 15.29
#